data_AF-A0A077NSN1-F1
#
_entry.id   AF-A0A077NSN1-F1
#
_cell.length_a   1.000
_cell.length_b   1.000
_cell.length_c   1.000
_cell.angle_alpha   90.00
_cell.angle_beta   90.00
_cell.angle_gamma   90.00
#
_symmetry.space_group_name_H-M   'P 1'
#
loop_
_entity.id
_entity.type
_entity.pdbx_description
1 polymer ?
#
loop_
_entity_poly.entity_id
_entity_poly.type
_entity_poly.pdbx_seq_one_letter_code
_entity_poly.pdbx_strand_id
1 'polypeptide(L)' 'MADTQSNQTCLKFTFLIASGTQRLVDLHPVRLIIVLANSENEARSLAGMPSLIFISRQGAHHEQ' A
#
# COMPACT_ATOMS: atom_id res chain seq x y z
N MET A 1 14.17 -32.01 4.67
CA MET A 1 14.14 -31.15 5.86
C MET A 1 14.13 -29.70 5.41
N ALA A 2 13.33 -28.89 6.11
CA ALA A 2 13.12 -27.45 5.98
C ALA A 2 12.33 -27.01 4.75
N ASP A 3 11.00 -27.09 4.88
CA ASP A 3 10.10 -26.12 4.27
C ASP A 3 10.55 -24.74 4.74
N THR A 4 11.18 -23.96 3.87
CA THR A 4 11.42 -22.54 4.10
C THR A 4 10.07 -21.85 4.05
N GLN A 5 9.36 -21.92 5.17
CA GLN A 5 8.20 -21.10 5.47
C GLN A 5 8.71 -19.66 5.43
N SER A 6 8.62 -19.08 4.24
CA SER A 6 8.67 -17.66 4.00
C SER A 6 7.61 -17.04 4.92
N ASN A 7 8.01 -16.66 6.13
CA ASN A 7 7.32 -15.72 7.00
C ASN A 7 7.35 -14.34 6.32
N GLN A 8 6.91 -14.28 5.06
CA GLN A 8 6.67 -13.06 4.33
C GLN A 8 5.47 -12.42 5.00
N THR A 9 5.75 -11.58 5.99
CA THR A 9 4.79 -10.66 6.59
C THR A 9 4.32 -9.74 5.48
N CYS A 10 3.35 -10.19 4.70
CA CYS A 10 2.75 -9.40 3.64
C CYS A 10 2.21 -8.13 4.30
N LEU A 11 2.58 -6.95 3.83
CA LEU A 11 2.11 -5.69 4.40
C LEU A 11 1.02 -5.12 3.50
N LYS A 12 -0.02 -4.58 4.13
CA LYS A 12 -1.09 -3.84 3.45
C LYS A 12 -0.70 -2.37 3.42
N PHE A 13 -0.40 -1.86 2.23
CA PHE A 13 -0.12 -0.45 1.99
C PHE A 13 -1.37 0.22 1.44
N THR A 14 -1.84 1.28 2.10
CA THR A 14 -2.95 2.10 1.60
C THR A 14 -2.40 3.39 1.02
N PHE A 15 -2.77 3.68 -0.22
CA PHE A 15 -2.44 4.94 -0.88
C PHE A 15 -3.70 5.69 -1.28
N LEU A 16 -3.63 7.02 -1.19
CA LEU A 16 -4.57 7.94 -1.79
C LEU A 16 -4.07 8.34 -3.17
N ILE A 17 -4.93 8.25 -4.18
CA ILE A 17 -4.64 8.76 -5.52
C ILE A 17 -4.92 10.26 -5.52
N ALA A 18 -3.83 11.04 -5.46
CA ALA A 18 -3.88 12.49 -5.47
C ALA A 18 -2.52 13.07 -5.86
N SER A 19 -2.55 14.24 -6.49
CA SER A 19 -1.39 15.09 -6.70
C SER A 19 -1.11 15.91 -5.43
N GLY A 20 0.17 16.10 -5.10
CA GLY A 20 0.63 16.42 -3.74
C GLY A 20 0.01 17.66 -3.05
N THR A 21 -0.51 18.63 -3.80
CA THR A 21 -1.13 19.85 -3.24
C THR A 21 -2.66 19.87 -3.33
N GLN A 22 -3.30 18.82 -3.86
CA GLN A 22 -4.76 18.75 -3.93
C GLN A 22 -5.36 18.64 -2.55
N ARG A 23 -6.36 19.47 -2.26
CA ARG A 23 -7.08 19.38 -0.98
C ARG A 23 -8.03 18.19 -1.04
N LEU A 24 -8.26 17.56 0.11
CA LEU A 24 -9.12 16.38 0.19
C LEU A 24 -10.56 16.68 -0.27
N VAL A 25 -11.05 17.90 -0.06
CA VAL A 25 -12.37 18.36 -0.53
C VAL A 25 -12.47 18.46 -2.05
N ASP A 26 -11.34 18.71 -2.73
CA ASP A 26 -11.28 18.80 -4.19
C ASP A 26 -11.16 17.41 -4.83
N LEU A 27 -10.82 16.39 -4.05
CA LEU A 27 -10.75 14.98 -4.47
C LEU A 27 -12.14 14.34 -4.33
N HIS A 28 -13.07 14.74 -5.19
CA HIS A 28 -14.41 14.14 -5.25
C HIS A 28 -14.59 13.34 -6.55
N PRO A 29 -14.79 12.01 -6.49
CA PRO A 29 -14.73 11.13 -5.31
C PRO A 29 -13.29 10.82 -4.86
N VAL A 30 -13.12 10.51 -3.57
CA VAL A 30 -11.82 10.08 -3.01
C VAL A 30 -11.49 8.68 -3.52
N ARG A 31 -10.30 8.50 -4.08
CA ARG A 31 -9.85 7.21 -4.65
C ARG A 31 -8.69 6.64 -3.83
N LEU A 32 -8.94 5.52 -3.16
CA LEU A 32 -7.94 4.76 -2.41
C LEU A 32 -7.56 3.49 -3.15
N ILE A 33 -6.31 3.05 -3.00
CA ILE A 33 -5.84 1.73 -3.43
C ILE A 33 -5.15 1.04 -2.27
N ILE A 34 -5.30 -0.28 -2.20
CA ILE A 34 -4.60 -1.14 -1.25
C ILE A 34 -3.68 -2.05 -2.04
N VAL A 35 -2.40 -2.07 -1.66
CA VAL A 35 -1.37 -2.87 -2.30
C VAL A 35 -0.73 -3.79 -1.27
N LEU A 36 -0.64 -5.07 -1.61
CA LEU A 36 0.06 -6.08 -0.83
C LEU A 36 1.52 -6.13 -1.28
N ALA A 37 2.45 -5.78 -0.39
CA ALA A 37 3.87 -5.78 -0.71
C ALA A 37 4.72 -5.98 0.55
N ASN A 38 6.02 -6.26 0.39
CA ASN A 38 6.95 -6.39 1.50
C ASN A 38 7.59 -5.04 1.88
N SER A 39 7.53 -4.05 0.98
CA SER A 39 8.03 -2.69 1.21
C SER A 39 7.18 -1.63 0.52
N GLU A 40 7.32 -0.37 0.94
CA GLU A 40 6.58 0.76 0.36
C GLU A 40 7.03 1.05 -1.08
N ASN A 41 8.32 0.89 -1.38
CA ASN A 41 8.87 1.07 -2.72
C ASN A 41 8.33 0.02 -3.69
N GLU A 42 8.25 -1.23 -3.26
CA GLU A 42 7.61 -2.30 -4.00
C GLU A 42 6.12 -1.99 -4.21
N ALA A 43 5.42 -1.56 -3.16
CA ALA A 43 4.00 -1.20 -3.25
C ALA A 43 3.75 -0.06 -4.24
N ARG A 44 4.60 0.97 -4.27
CA ARG A 44 4.54 2.06 -5.26
C ARG A 44 4.82 1.59 -6.68
N SER A 45 5.83 0.73 -6.83
CA SER A 45 6.18 0.14 -8.13
C SER A 45 5.01 -0.68 -8.69
N LEU A 46 4.40 -1.53 -7.85
CA LEU A 46 3.24 -2.34 -8.19
C LEU A 46 1.99 -1.50 -8.49
N ALA A 47 1.79 -0.41 -7.75
CA ALA A 47 0.68 0.50 -8.02
C ALA A 47 0.82 1.20 -9.38
N GLY A 48 2.05 1.43 -9.86
CA GLY A 48 2.31 1.98 -11.20
C GLY A 48 1.80 3.41 -11.40
N MET A 49 1.54 4.16 -10.33
CA MET A 49 0.97 5.51 -10.38
C MET A 49 1.94 6.54 -9.78
N PRO A 50 2.23 7.65 -10.47
CA PRO A 50 3.12 8.69 -9.95
C PRO A 50 2.46 9.55 -8.85
N SER A 51 1.13 9.62 -8.83
CA SER A 51 0.34 10.46 -7.91
C SER A 51 -0.24 9.65 -6.76
N LEU A 52 0.64 9.07 -5.94
CA LEU A 52 0.28 8.28 -4.76
C LEU A 52 0.78 8.94 -3.48
N ILE A 53 -0.16 9.25 -2.60
CA ILE A 53 0.12 9.70 -1.25
C ILE A 53 0.05 8.48 -0.33
N PHE A 54 1.14 8.20 0.38
CA PHE A 54 1.17 7.14 1.39
C PHE A 54 0.29 7.54 2.57
N ILE A 55 -0.65 6.66 2.92
CA ILE A 55 -1.59 6.89 4.02
C ILE A 55 -1.24 6.01 5.21
N SER A 56 -1.10 4.71 4.98
CA SER A 56 -0.87 3.76 6.06
C SER A 56 -0.22 2.47 5.60
N ARG A 57 0.42 1.80 6.56
CA ARG A 57 0.99 0.45 6.43
C ARG A 57 0.48 -0.38 7.58
N GLN A 58 -0.14 -1.53 7.29
CA GLN A 58 -0.56 -2.50 8.28
C GLN A 58 0.15 -3.83 8.04
N GLY A 59 0.47 -4.56 9.11
CA GLY A 59 0.82 -5.98 8.95
C GLY A 59 -0.41 -6.73 8.45
N ALA A 60 -0.31 -7.50 7.37
CA ALA A 60 -1.32 -8.52 7.13
C ALA A 60 -1.10 -9.58 8.22
N HIS A 61 -1.94 -9.53 9.25
CA HIS A 61 -1.90 -10.49 10.35
C HIS A 61 -1.93 -11.91 9.76
N HIS A 62 -0.89 -12.68 10.07
CA HIS A 62 -1.00 -14.13 10.13
C HIS A 62 -1.72 -14.39 11.46
N GLU A 63 -3.00 -14.73 11.41
CA GLU A 63 -3.65 -15.35 12.57
C GLU A 63 -2.94 -16.70 12.77
N GLN A 64 -2.20 -16.83 13.88
CA GLN A 64 -1.68 -18.11 14.36
C GLN A 64 -2.77 -18.82 15.17
#